data_AF-A0AAV0BBQ8-F1
#
_entry.id   AF-A0AAV0BBQ8-F1
#
_cell.length_a   1.000
_cell.length_b   1.000
_cell.length_c   1.000
_cell.angle_alpha   90.00
_cell.angle_beta   90.00
_cell.angle_gamma   90.00
#
_symmetry.space_group_name_H-M   'P 1'
#
loop_
_entity.id
_entity.type
_entity.pdbx_description
1 polymer ?
#
loop_
_entity_poly.entity_id
_entity_poly.type
_entity_poly.pdbx_seq_one_letter_code
_entity_poly.pdbx_strand_id
1 'polypeptide(L)'
;GQLLIGPYWRCYYANTQAVIDMVDSNNRDQLPIAKAELLTMLSEDELNYSKLFVFENTQDQANTLTPAQVSEGLGATVESLSPELFNKAY
;
A
#
# COMPACT_ATOMS: atom_id res chain seq x y z
N GLY A 1 2.90 9.40 2.09
CA GLY A 1 3.69 9.97 0.98
C GLY A 1 4.23 11.35 1.36
N GLN A 2 5.11 11.96 0.56
CA GLN A 2 5.51 13.34 0.81
C GLN A 2 4.29 14.26 0.58
N LEU A 3 3.95 15.12 1.55
CA LEU A 3 2.73 15.97 1.53
C LEU A 3 2.59 16.80 0.24
N LEU A 4 3.71 17.14 -0.41
CA LEU A 4 3.76 17.93 -1.64
C LEU A 4 3.34 17.14 -2.89
N ILE A 5 3.44 15.82 -2.88
CA ILE A 5 3.18 14.97 -4.06
C ILE A 5 1.80 14.32 -4.01
N GLY A 6 1.24 14.09 -2.82
CA GLY A 6 -0.08 13.48 -2.63
C GLY A 6 -1.20 14.09 -3.50
N PRO A 7 -1.32 15.44 -3.61
CA PRO A 7 -2.34 16.05 -4.46
C PRO A 7 -2.23 15.70 -5.95
N TYR A 8 -1.04 15.38 -6.45
CA TYR A 8 -0.80 15.05 -7.87
C TYR A 8 -1.17 13.60 -8.21
N TRP A 9 -1.43 12.75 -7.22
CA TRP A 9 -1.79 11.35 -7.44
C TRP A 9 -3.05 11.19 -8.29
N ARG A 10 -3.99 12.15 -8.18
CA ARG A 10 -5.22 12.20 -8.99
C ARG A 10 -4.97 12.17 -10.50
N CYS A 11 -3.82 12.65 -10.96
CA CYS A 11 -3.46 12.59 -12.39
C CYS A 11 -3.25 11.16 -12.91
N TYR A 12 -3.12 10.16 -12.01
CA TYR A 12 -2.87 8.78 -12.37
C TYR A 12 -4.10 7.86 -12.21
N TYR A 13 -5.20 8.33 -11.62
CA TYR A 13 -6.32 7.42 -11.29
C TYR A 13 -7.08 6.92 -12.52
N ALA A 14 -7.25 7.76 -13.52
CA ALA A 14 -7.97 7.39 -14.74
C ALA A 14 -7.34 6.17 -15.43
N ASN A 15 -8.15 5.15 -15.70
CA ASN A 15 -7.76 3.87 -16.29
C ASN A 15 -6.75 3.04 -15.48
N THR A 16 -6.55 3.35 -14.20
CA THR A 16 -5.75 2.50 -13.31
C THR A 16 -6.45 1.15 -13.10
N GLN A 17 -5.70 0.07 -13.31
CA GLN A 17 -6.17 -1.30 -13.10
C GLN A 17 -5.75 -1.84 -11.73
N ALA A 18 -4.65 -1.32 -11.20
CA ALA A 18 -4.12 -1.71 -9.91
C ALA A 18 -3.36 -0.56 -9.25
N VAL A 19 -3.55 -0.41 -7.94
CA VAL A 19 -2.76 0.43 -7.05
C VAL A 19 -1.78 -0.50 -6.31
N ILE A 20 -0.51 -0.12 -6.33
CA ILE A 20 0.54 -0.80 -5.56
C ILE A 20 0.96 0.16 -4.45
N ASP A 21 0.64 -0.19 -3.20
CA ASP A 21 1.07 0.55 -2.02
C ASP A 21 2.30 -0.13 -1.41
N MET A 22 3.32 0.65 -1.08
CA MET A 22 4.54 0.17 -0.44
C MET A 22 4.58 0.68 1.00
N VAL A 23 4.45 -0.25 1.93
CA VAL A 23 4.38 0.00 3.36
C VAL A 23 5.72 -0.31 4.00
N ASP A 24 6.25 0.65 4.76
CA ASP A 24 7.40 0.41 5.64
C ASP A 24 6.90 -0.15 6.97
N SER A 25 7.14 -1.45 7.21
CA SER A 25 6.72 -2.13 8.42
C SER A 25 7.56 -1.83 9.65
N ASN A 26 8.70 -1.16 9.49
CA ASN A 26 9.51 -0.71 10.63
C ASN A 26 8.93 0.55 11.28
N ASN A 27 8.08 1.30 10.56
CA ASN A 27 7.57 2.59 11.00
C ASN A 27 6.10 2.52 11.46
N ARG A 28 5.90 1.85 12.60
CA ARG A 28 4.56 1.56 13.16
C ARG A 28 3.72 2.80 13.42
N ASP A 29 4.35 3.90 13.81
CA ASP A 29 3.67 5.17 14.12
C ASP A 29 3.11 5.85 12.86
N GLN A 30 3.66 5.55 11.68
CA GLN A 30 3.19 6.10 10.41
C GLN A 30 2.11 5.24 9.74
N LEU A 31 1.90 3.99 10.16
CA LEU A 31 0.87 3.13 9.58
C LEU A 31 -0.55 3.73 9.63
N PRO A 32 -1.01 4.35 10.74
CA PRO A 32 -2.34 4.96 10.77
C PRO A 32 -2.47 6.12 9.78
N ILE A 33 -1.38 6.87 9.54
CA ILE A 33 -1.35 7.98 8.60
C ILE A 33 -1.39 7.44 7.16
N ALA A 34 -0.54 6.47 6.84
CA ALA A 34 -0.51 5.81 5.54
C ALA A 34 -1.87 5.17 5.19
N LYS A 35 -2.51 4.52 6.18
CA LYS A 35 -3.88 4.01 6.05
C LYS A 35 -4.88 5.10 5.68
N ALA A 36 -4.85 6.23 6.39
CA ALA A 36 -5.79 7.32 6.13
C ALA A 36 -5.60 7.92 4.72
N GLU A 37 -4.35 8.08 4.28
CA GLU A 37 -4.02 8.52 2.92
C GLU A 37 -4.50 7.51 1.87
N LEU A 38 -4.24 6.22 2.08
CA LEU A 38 -4.65 5.14 1.20
C LEU A 38 -6.16 5.06 1.07
N LEU A 39 -6.90 5.12 2.19
CA LEU A 39 -8.36 5.11 2.18
C LEU A 39 -8.95 6.35 1.49
N THR A 40 -8.32 7.51 1.66
CA THR A 40 -8.73 8.73 0.96
C THR A 40 -8.54 8.56 -0.56
N MET A 41 -7.41 8.01 -1.00
CA MET A 41 -7.17 7.69 -2.41
C MET A 41 -8.21 6.70 -2.95
N LEU A 42 -8.42 5.58 -2.25
CA LEU A 42 -9.32 4.51 -2.70
C LEU A 42 -10.81 4.89 -2.67
N SER A 43 -11.16 6.03 -2.04
CA SER A 43 -12.54 6.56 -2.06
C SER A 43 -12.91 7.27 -3.36
N GLU A 44 -11.95 7.44 -4.27
CA GLU A 44 -12.14 8.12 -5.55
C GLU A 44 -12.75 7.18 -6.59
N ASP A 45 -13.74 7.67 -7.34
CA ASP A 45 -14.59 6.83 -8.20
C ASP A 45 -13.79 6.09 -9.29
N GLU A 46 -12.71 6.70 -9.78
CA GLU A 46 -11.84 6.11 -10.80
C GLU A 46 -11.08 4.87 -10.30
N LEU A 47 -10.94 4.69 -8.98
CA LEU A 47 -10.21 3.58 -8.37
C LEU A 47 -11.11 2.47 -7.83
N ASN A 48 -12.44 2.63 -7.88
CA ASN A 48 -13.41 1.64 -7.35
C ASN A 48 -13.21 0.21 -7.91
N TYR A 49 -12.69 0.09 -9.13
CA TYR A 49 -12.45 -1.20 -9.79
C TYR A 49 -10.97 -1.59 -9.84
N SER A 50 -10.09 -0.77 -9.26
CA SER A 50 -8.66 -1.06 -9.19
C SER A 50 -8.39 -2.15 -8.16
N LYS A 51 -7.47 -3.06 -8.48
CA LYS A 51 -6.92 -4.00 -7.50
C LYS A 51 -5.95 -3.28 -6.57
N LEU A 52 -5.94 -3.61 -5.30
CA LEU A 52 -4.94 -3.10 -4.36
C LEU A 52 -3.93 -4.21 -4.04
N PHE A 53 -2.64 -3.93 -4.25
CA PHE A 53 -1.55 -4.74 -3.75
C PHE A 53 -0.78 -3.95 -2.70
N VAL A 54 -0.58 -4.54 -1.54
CA VAL A 54 0.22 -3.96 -0.47
C VAL A 54 1.51 -4.75 -0.35
N PHE A 55 2.64 -4.09 -0.59
CA PHE A 55 3.96 -4.66 -0.39
C PHE A 55 4.58 -4.12 0.88
N GLU A 56 5.29 -4.99 1.57
CA GLU A 56 6.14 -4.62 2.68
C GLU A 56 7.53 -4.28 2.14
N ASN A 57 7.96 -3.03 2.27
CA ASN A 57 9.31 -2.62 1.94
C ASN A 57 10.23 -2.89 3.13
N THR A 58 10.62 -4.15 3.31
CA THR A 58 11.58 -4.54 4.35
C THR A 58 12.99 -4.51 3.80
N GLN A 59 13.83 -3.61 4.32
CA GLN A 59 15.27 -3.87 4.40
C GLN A 59 15.46 -4.69 5.68
N ASP A 60 15.99 -5.92 5.60
CA ASP A 60 16.17 -6.89 6.69
C ASP A 60 16.52 -6.25 8.06
N GLN A 61 15.50 -5.91 8.85
CA GLN A 61 15.64 -5.29 10.16
C GLN A 61 14.81 -6.07 11.19
N ALA A 62 15.35 -6.24 12.40
CA ALA A 62 14.86 -7.18 13.41
C ALA A 62 13.46 -6.87 14.00
N ASN A 63 12.78 -5.79 13.56
CA ASN A 63 11.53 -5.29 14.15
C ASN A 63 10.38 -5.13 13.14
N THR A 64 10.51 -5.71 11.94
CA THR A 64 9.47 -5.69 10.91
C THR A 64 8.17 -6.30 11.42
N LEU A 65 7.05 -5.67 11.08
CA LEU A 65 5.73 -6.22 11.36
C LEU A 65 5.48 -7.43 10.47
N THR A 66 4.76 -8.42 10.99
CA THR A 66 4.30 -9.52 10.14
C THR A 66 3.22 -9.03 9.16
N PRO A 67 3.04 -9.70 8.00
CA PRO A 67 1.96 -9.36 7.07
C PRO A 67 0.56 -9.33 7.72
N ALA A 68 0.33 -10.18 8.72
CA ALA A 68 -0.91 -10.19 9.48
C ALA A 68 -1.12 -8.90 10.30
N GLN A 69 -0.06 -8.37 10.92
CA GLN A 69 -0.13 -7.12 11.67
C GLN A 69 -0.28 -5.90 10.76
N VAL A 70 0.33 -5.94 9.57
CA VAL A 70 0.14 -4.90 8.54
C VAL A 70 -1.30 -4.93 8.02
N SER A 71 -1.83 -6.12 7.72
CA SER A 71 -3.22 -6.35 7.34
C SER A 71 -4.21 -5.81 8.37
N GLU A 72 -3.98 -6.12 9.66
CA GLU A 72 -4.78 -5.60 10.78
C GLU A 72 -4.68 -4.08 10.91
N GLY A 73 -3.45 -3.53 10.84
CA GLY A 73 -3.21 -2.09 10.89
C GLY A 73 -3.93 -1.33 9.77
N LEU A 74 -3.86 -1.83 8.54
CA LEU A 74 -4.50 -1.24 7.36
C LEU A 74 -6.00 -1.55 7.26
N GLY A 75 -6.50 -2.58 7.95
CA GLY A 75 -7.89 -3.02 7.83
C GLY A 75 -8.24 -3.56 6.44
N ALA A 76 -7.25 -4.10 5.73
CA ALA A 76 -7.39 -4.63 4.37
C ALA A 76 -6.93 -6.09 4.35
N THR A 77 -7.55 -6.95 3.53
CA THR A 77 -7.06 -8.32 3.36
C THR A 77 -5.80 -8.26 2.49
N VAL A 78 -4.63 -8.33 3.12
CA VAL A 78 -3.35 -8.30 2.42
C VAL A 78 -2.97 -9.72 2.00
N GLU A 79 -2.90 -9.97 0.70
CA GLU A 79 -2.17 -11.13 0.18
C GLU A 79 -0.69 -10.74 0.09
N SER A 80 0.17 -11.35 0.91
CA SER A 80 1.60 -11.11 0.84
C SER A 80 2.19 -11.89 -0.34
N LEU A 81 2.52 -11.18 -1.41
CA LEU A 81 3.37 -11.73 -2.47
C LEU A 81 4.82 -11.40 -2.13
N SER A 82 5.67 -12.44 -2.02
CA SER A 82 7.10 -12.20 -1.93
C SER A 82 7.57 -11.47 -3.20
N PRO A 83 8.59 -10.61 -3.11
CA PRO A 83 9.17 -9.95 -4.29
C PRO A 83 9.54 -10.94 -5.41
N GLU A 84 9.96 -12.15 -5.03
CA GLU A 84 10.28 -13.26 -5.93
C GLU A 84 9.06 -13.81 -6.68
N LEU A 85 7.91 -13.88 -6.02
CA LEU A 85 6.65 -14.32 -6.64
C LEU A 85 6.07 -13.23 -7.54
N PHE A 86 6.22 -11.95 -7.18
CA PHE A 86 5.80 -10.82 -8.01
C PHE A 86 6.54 -10.80 -9.36
N ASN A 87 7.87 -10.93 -9.34
CA ASN A 87 8.71 -10.97 -10.55
C ASN A 87 8.48 -12.21 -11.43
N LYS A 88 7.74 -13.21 -10.93
CA LYS A 88 7.33 -14.40 -11.70
C LYS A 88 5.93 -14.28 -12.28
N ALA A 89 5.08 -13.45 -11.69
CA ALA A 89 3.69 -13.28 -12.09
C ALA A 89 3.50 -12.21 -13.18
N TYR A 90 4.49 -11.33 -13.35
CA TYR A 90 4.51 -10.20 -14.28
C TYR A 90 5.86 -10.13 -15.00
#